data_AF-A0A2M6GEJ7-F1
#
_entry.id   AF-A0A2M6GEJ7-F1
#
_cell.length_a   1.000
_cell.length_b   1.000
_cell.length_c   1.000
_cell.angle_alpha   90.00
_cell.angle_beta   90.00
_cell.angle_gamma   90.00
#
_symmetry.space_group_name_H-M   'P 1'
#
loop_
_entity.id
_entity.type
_entity.pdbx_description
1 polymer ?
#
loop_
_entity_poly.entity_id
_entity_poly.type
_entity_poly.pdbx_seq_one_letter_code
_entity_poly.pdbx_strand_id
1 'polypeptide(L)'
;MRIFDSKKIKLFFFLLLFAYSSQATTYYVSSSGSNYNAGTSADKAWASILGVNARNFSAGDQILFEGGHTFSGFIYFDANDRGTAAQPITIGSYGNGKATISSGASYGMYVYNTAGFKINNLIFKGSGRTTNTMAGIFFFMDKANTRLSMVNIDDVEVYGYKGSGIMFGSNNNTSGFDNVS
;
A
#
# COMPACT_ATOMS: atom_id res chain seq x y z
N MET A 1 -14.63 -51.71 -49.07
CA MET A 1 -15.59 -51.27 -48.04
C MET A 1 -14.85 -51.09 -46.73
N ARG A 2 -14.78 -49.84 -46.24
CA ARG A 2 -14.50 -49.41 -44.85
C ARG A 2 -13.07 -49.68 -44.31
N ILE A 3 -12.35 -48.79 -43.63
CA ILE A 3 -12.57 -47.46 -43.04
C ILE A 3 -11.18 -46.77 -42.90
N PHE A 4 -11.16 -45.44 -42.98
CA PHE A 4 -10.02 -44.53 -42.77
C PHE A 4 -9.33 -44.70 -41.42
N ASP A 5 -8.01 -44.45 -41.36
CA ASP A 5 -7.35 -44.11 -40.09
C ASP A 5 -6.49 -42.85 -40.27
N SER A 6 -6.90 -41.77 -39.60
CA SER A 6 -6.34 -40.43 -39.71
C SER A 6 -5.18 -40.27 -38.72
N LYS A 7 -3.95 -40.13 -39.25
CA LYS A 7 -2.80 -39.75 -38.43
C LYS A 7 -2.95 -38.29 -37.99
N LYS A 8 -3.38 -38.15 -36.74
CA LYS A 8 -3.54 -36.94 -35.94
C LYS A 8 -2.39 -35.95 -36.16
N ILE A 9 -2.71 -34.80 -36.76
CA ILE A 9 -1.87 -33.60 -36.74
C ILE A 9 -1.85 -33.11 -35.28
N LYS A 10 -0.71 -33.29 -34.59
CA LYS A 10 -0.49 -32.69 -33.27
C LYS A 10 -0.17 -31.21 -33.49
N LEU A 11 -1.19 -30.35 -33.36
CA LEU A 11 -1.02 -28.92 -33.29
C LEU A 11 -0.39 -28.58 -31.92
N PHE A 12 0.91 -28.26 -31.92
CA PHE A 12 1.63 -27.85 -30.72
C PHE A 12 1.39 -26.35 -30.50
N PHE A 13 0.44 -26.01 -29.62
CA PHE A 13 0.21 -24.63 -29.19
C PHE A 13 1.29 -24.27 -28.16
N PHE A 14 2.37 -23.64 -28.60
CA PHE A 14 3.38 -23.07 -27.71
C PHE A 14 2.80 -21.79 -27.09
N LEU A 15 2.22 -21.89 -25.89
CA LEU A 15 1.77 -20.75 -25.11
C LEU A 15 3.01 -20.02 -24.58
N LEU A 16 3.45 -18.98 -25.30
CA LEU A 16 4.42 -18.00 -24.80
C LEU A 16 3.78 -17.29 -23.61
N LEU A 17 4.04 -17.79 -22.41
CA LEU A 17 3.81 -17.06 -21.17
C LEU A 17 4.77 -15.87 -21.17
N PHE A 18 4.37 -14.76 -21.78
CA PHE A 18 4.96 -13.47 -21.47
C PHE A 18 4.69 -13.21 -19.99
N ALA A 19 5.71 -13.42 -19.16
CA ALA A 19 5.72 -12.85 -17.83
C ALA A 19 5.63 -11.33 -18.02
N TYR A 20 4.44 -10.77 -17.82
CA TYR A 20 4.27 -9.34 -17.65
C TYR A 20 5.01 -8.98 -16.36
N SER A 21 6.27 -8.59 -16.49
CA SER A 21 6.93 -7.81 -15.44
C SER A 21 6.20 -6.48 -15.41
N SER A 22 5.17 -6.37 -14.56
CA SER A 22 4.67 -5.06 -14.14
C SER A 22 5.90 -4.30 -13.61
N GLN A 23 6.27 -3.23 -14.31
CA GLN A 23 7.38 -2.40 -13.88
C GLN A 23 6.92 -1.62 -12.67
N ALA A 24 7.60 -1.82 -11.54
CA ALA A 24 7.41 -1.04 -10.34
C ALA A 24 7.50 0.46 -10.66
N THR A 25 6.46 1.21 -10.30
CA THR A 25 6.37 2.65 -10.53
C THR A 25 6.62 3.39 -9.22
N THR A 26 7.38 4.49 -9.29
CA THR A 26 7.56 5.39 -8.15
C THR A 26 6.65 6.60 -8.33
N TYR A 27 5.79 6.83 -7.35
CA TYR A 27 4.86 7.93 -7.26
C TYR A 27 5.34 8.95 -6.23
N TYR A 28 5.13 10.22 -6.50
CA TYR A 28 5.60 11.35 -5.71
C TYR A 28 4.43 12.21 -5.25
N VAL A 29 4.48 12.65 -4.00
CA VAL A 29 3.53 13.58 -3.40
C VAL A 29 4.30 14.77 -2.85
N SER A 30 3.99 15.99 -3.30
CA SER A 30 4.65 17.24 -2.91
C SER A 30 3.61 18.29 -2.56
N SER A 31 3.91 19.14 -1.58
CA SER A 31 3.03 20.27 -1.24
C SER A 31 2.87 21.29 -2.37
N SER A 32 3.80 21.30 -3.33
CA SER A 32 3.79 22.14 -4.53
C SER A 32 3.22 21.46 -5.78
N GLY A 33 2.79 20.19 -5.65
CA GLY A 33 2.28 19.38 -6.75
C GLY A 33 0.87 19.74 -7.19
N SER A 34 0.29 18.87 -8.03
CA SER A 34 -1.09 18.96 -8.49
C SER A 34 -1.70 17.57 -8.61
N ASN A 35 -2.93 17.38 -8.12
CA ASN A 35 -3.64 16.09 -8.27
C ASN A 35 -4.03 15.78 -9.73
N TYR A 36 -3.84 16.72 -10.66
CA TYR A 36 -3.97 16.47 -12.10
C TYR A 36 -2.69 15.90 -12.73
N ASN A 37 -1.57 15.90 -12.01
CA ASN A 37 -0.33 15.32 -12.49
C ASN A 37 -0.38 13.78 -12.49
N ALA A 38 0.50 13.17 -13.29
CA ALA A 38 0.65 11.72 -13.31
C ALA A 38 1.17 11.13 -12.00
N GLY A 39 1.92 11.92 -11.21
CA GLY A 39 2.54 11.48 -9.96
C GLY A 39 3.87 10.75 -10.16
N THR A 40 4.29 10.43 -11.39
CA THR A 40 5.40 9.51 -11.67
C THR A 40 6.79 10.17 -11.74
N SER A 41 6.89 11.46 -11.38
CA SER A 41 8.15 12.16 -11.16
C SER A 41 7.97 13.24 -10.09
N ALA A 42 9.07 13.67 -9.45
CA ALA A 42 9.02 14.72 -8.44
C ALA A 42 8.43 16.04 -9.00
N ASP A 43 8.82 16.45 -10.21
CA ASP A 43 8.30 17.66 -10.87
C ASP A 43 6.82 17.54 -11.29
N LYS A 44 6.29 16.32 -11.34
CA LYS A 44 4.90 16.00 -11.65
C LYS A 44 4.27 15.22 -10.49
N ALA A 45 4.59 15.59 -9.26
CA ALA A 45 4.02 15.00 -8.05
C ALA A 45 2.54 15.36 -7.87
N TRP A 46 1.82 14.51 -7.15
CA TRP A 46 0.49 14.83 -6.63
C TRP A 46 0.58 15.85 -5.50
N ALA A 47 -0.47 16.67 -5.34
CA ALA A 47 -0.49 17.70 -4.30
C ALA A 47 -0.79 17.15 -2.90
N SER A 48 -1.46 16.00 -2.83
CA SER A 48 -2.12 15.54 -1.61
C SER A 48 -2.36 14.04 -1.59
N ILE A 49 -2.73 13.53 -0.40
CA ILE A 49 -3.14 12.14 -0.17
C ILE A 49 -4.33 11.72 -1.06
N LEU A 50 -5.15 12.68 -1.54
CA LEU A 50 -6.22 12.37 -2.49
C LEU A 50 -5.69 11.72 -3.78
N GLY A 51 -4.51 12.12 -4.25
CA GLY A 51 -3.87 11.49 -5.41
C GLY A 51 -3.49 10.03 -5.14
N VAL A 52 -3.06 9.74 -3.91
CA VAL A 52 -2.72 8.37 -3.45
C VAL A 52 -3.97 7.51 -3.38
N ASN A 53 -5.00 7.96 -2.65
CA ASN A 53 -6.23 7.19 -2.44
C ASN A 53 -7.10 7.04 -3.71
N ALA A 54 -6.76 7.70 -4.82
CA ALA A 54 -7.47 7.61 -6.09
C ALA A 54 -6.86 6.57 -7.07
N ARG A 55 -5.85 5.82 -6.63
CA ARG A 55 -5.11 4.84 -7.43
C ARG A 55 -5.02 3.52 -6.70
N ASN A 56 -4.84 2.46 -7.50
CA ASN A 56 -4.47 1.14 -7.00
C ASN A 56 -2.98 0.92 -7.26
N PHE A 57 -2.30 0.30 -6.31
CA PHE A 57 -0.87 0.04 -6.37
C PHE A 57 -0.56 -1.46 -6.47
N SER A 58 0.48 -1.78 -7.23
CA SER A 58 0.92 -3.14 -7.51
C SER A 58 2.23 -3.46 -6.80
N ALA A 59 2.59 -4.75 -6.79
CA ALA A 59 3.81 -5.22 -6.17
C ALA A 59 5.06 -4.47 -6.68
N GLY A 60 5.83 -3.92 -5.75
CA GLY A 60 7.05 -3.16 -6.02
C GLY A 60 6.86 -1.65 -6.18
N ASP A 61 5.62 -1.16 -6.29
CA ASP A 61 5.35 0.27 -6.39
C ASP A 61 5.82 1.03 -5.13
N GLN A 62 6.20 2.29 -5.33
CA GLN A 62 6.65 3.18 -4.27
C GLN A 62 5.80 4.44 -4.25
N ILE A 63 5.45 4.91 -3.05
CA ILE A 63 4.70 6.15 -2.82
C ILE A 63 5.54 7.01 -1.88
N LEU A 64 6.15 8.06 -2.43
CA LEU A 64 7.12 8.90 -1.73
C LEU A 64 6.55 10.30 -1.50
N PHE A 65 6.40 10.66 -0.23
CA PHE A 65 5.97 11.99 0.20
C PHE A 65 7.19 12.92 0.36
N GLU A 66 7.04 14.19 0.01
CA GLU A 66 8.10 15.18 0.14
C GLU A 66 8.42 15.43 1.62
N GLY A 67 9.66 15.15 2.00
CA GLY A 67 10.17 15.27 3.36
C GLY A 67 10.06 16.69 3.89
N GLY A 68 9.78 16.83 5.18
CA GLY A 68 9.63 18.13 5.84
C GLY A 68 8.27 18.81 5.63
N HIS A 69 7.41 18.25 4.76
CA HIS A 69 6.07 18.76 4.51
C HIS A 69 4.99 18.00 5.27
N THR A 70 3.84 18.65 5.45
CA THR A 70 2.64 18.07 6.07
C THR A 70 1.53 17.87 5.05
N PHE A 71 0.95 16.68 5.04
CA PHE A 71 -0.13 16.29 4.16
C PHE A 71 -1.36 15.95 5.00
N SER A 72 -2.44 16.70 4.81
CA SER A 72 -3.69 16.52 5.53
C SER A 72 -4.51 15.35 4.96
N GLY A 73 -5.08 14.54 5.85
CA GLY A 73 -5.90 13.39 5.49
C GLY A 73 -5.31 12.07 6.00
N PHE A 74 -5.88 10.96 5.55
CA PHE A 74 -5.43 9.62 5.91
C PHE A 74 -5.23 8.76 4.66
N ILE A 75 -4.29 7.84 4.74
CA ILE A 75 -4.00 6.90 3.64
C ILE A 75 -4.89 5.67 3.81
N TYR A 76 -5.49 5.21 2.71
CA TYR A 76 -6.31 4.00 2.70
C TYR A 76 -5.83 3.04 1.61
N PHE A 77 -5.67 1.77 1.97
CA PHE A 77 -5.36 0.69 1.05
C PHE A 77 -6.34 -0.47 1.26
N ASP A 78 -6.78 -1.09 0.16
CA ASP A 78 -7.69 -2.22 0.20
C ASP A 78 -7.14 -3.46 -0.52
N ALA A 79 -7.98 -4.46 -0.76
CA ALA A 79 -7.58 -5.71 -1.40
C ALA A 79 -7.00 -5.54 -2.82
N ASN A 80 -7.19 -4.39 -3.47
CA ASN A 80 -6.62 -4.05 -4.77
C ASN A 80 -5.16 -3.56 -4.67
N ASP A 81 -4.72 -3.13 -3.49
CA ASP A 81 -3.37 -2.67 -3.21
C ASP A 81 -2.57 -3.78 -2.57
N ARG A 82 -1.81 -4.53 -3.37
CA ARG A 82 -1.15 -5.74 -2.85
C ARG A 82 0.28 -5.88 -3.32
N GLY A 83 1.19 -5.71 -2.37
CA GLY A 83 2.58 -6.12 -2.54
C GLY A 83 2.79 -7.61 -2.28
N THR A 84 4.02 -8.05 -2.51
CA THR A 84 4.49 -9.41 -2.18
C THR A 84 5.66 -9.34 -1.21
N ALA A 85 6.06 -10.47 -0.64
CA ALA A 85 7.27 -10.54 0.19
C ALA A 85 8.54 -10.12 -0.59
N ALA A 86 8.62 -10.47 -1.87
CA ALA A 86 9.76 -10.11 -2.73
C ALA A 86 9.68 -8.66 -3.24
N GLN A 87 8.46 -8.15 -3.44
CA GLN A 87 8.19 -6.83 -4.00
C GLN A 87 7.05 -6.16 -3.22
N PRO A 88 7.32 -5.68 -2.00
CA PRO A 88 6.32 -4.96 -1.22
C PRO A 88 6.02 -3.60 -1.85
N ILE A 89 4.82 -3.07 -1.61
CA ILE A 89 4.51 -1.66 -1.85
C ILE A 89 5.22 -0.86 -0.78
N THR A 90 6.02 0.12 -1.17
CA THR A 90 6.78 0.96 -0.23
C THR A 90 6.12 2.32 -0.09
N ILE A 91 5.88 2.77 1.13
CA ILE A 91 5.41 4.12 1.44
C ILE A 91 6.47 4.78 2.32
N GLY A 92 6.94 5.96 1.93
CA GLY A 92 7.91 6.69 2.72
C GLY A 92 8.08 8.14 2.31
N SER A 93 9.22 8.73 2.70
CA SER A 93 9.56 10.10 2.32
C SER A 93 10.74 10.17 1.34
N TYR A 94 10.78 11.21 0.51
CA TYR A 94 11.94 11.59 -0.29
C TYR A 94 12.40 13.01 0.04
N GLY A 95 13.61 13.39 -0.37
CA GLY A 95 14.15 14.71 -0.06
C GLY A 95 14.59 14.79 1.41
N ASN A 96 14.36 15.94 2.05
CA ASN A 96 14.93 16.24 3.36
C ASN A 96 13.93 15.98 4.49
N GLY A 97 14.25 15.06 5.38
CA GLY A 97 13.45 14.75 6.59
C GLY A 97 12.21 13.90 6.33
N LYS A 98 11.42 13.70 7.39
CA LYS A 98 10.16 12.92 7.34
C LYS A 98 9.01 13.79 6.88
N ALA A 99 8.18 13.28 5.98
CA ALA A 99 6.87 13.85 5.70
C ALA A 99 5.90 13.51 6.85
N THR A 100 4.99 14.45 7.14
CA THR A 100 3.96 14.27 8.17
C THR A 100 2.59 14.03 7.54
N ILE A 101 2.00 12.88 7.85
CA ILE A 101 0.60 12.57 7.59
C ILE A 101 -0.22 13.10 8.77
N SER A 102 -0.94 14.21 8.55
CA SER A 102 -1.77 14.86 9.56
C SER A 102 -3.24 14.45 9.38
N SER A 103 -3.66 13.45 10.16
CA SER A 103 -4.94 12.77 9.91
C SER A 103 -6.14 13.34 10.65
N GLY A 104 -5.96 14.41 11.44
CA GLY A 104 -7.05 14.98 12.22
C GLY A 104 -7.62 13.93 13.19
N ALA A 105 -8.94 13.73 13.17
CA ALA A 105 -9.64 12.73 13.98
C ALA A 105 -9.79 11.35 13.31
N SER A 106 -9.10 11.11 12.18
CA SER A 106 -9.13 9.83 11.44
C SER A 106 -7.91 8.96 11.76
N TYR A 107 -7.86 7.75 11.18
CA TYR A 107 -6.65 6.93 11.12
C TYR A 107 -5.49 7.69 10.47
N GLY A 108 -4.24 7.39 10.79
CA GLY A 108 -3.11 7.87 9.98
C GLY A 108 -3.02 7.12 8.64
N MET A 109 -3.02 5.79 8.73
CA MET A 109 -3.11 4.86 7.61
C MET A 109 -4.02 3.69 7.99
N TYR A 110 -4.94 3.32 7.11
CA TYR A 110 -5.80 2.15 7.28
C TYR A 110 -5.62 1.19 6.11
N VAL A 111 -5.20 -0.04 6.42
CA VAL A 111 -4.93 -1.10 5.45
C VAL A 111 -5.92 -2.22 5.69
N TYR A 112 -6.81 -2.44 4.73
CA TYR A 112 -7.95 -3.34 4.86
C TYR A 112 -7.82 -4.56 3.96
N ASN A 113 -7.84 -5.75 4.56
CA ASN A 113 -7.86 -7.04 3.85
C ASN A 113 -6.70 -7.25 2.87
N THR A 114 -5.57 -6.58 3.10
CA THR A 114 -4.35 -6.68 2.30
C THR A 114 -3.09 -6.57 3.17
N ALA A 115 -1.93 -6.93 2.60
CA ALA A 115 -0.60 -6.78 3.19
C ALA A 115 0.45 -6.68 2.06
N GLY A 116 1.73 -6.88 2.37
CA GLY A 116 2.82 -6.67 1.42
C GLY A 116 3.30 -5.23 1.41
N PHE A 117 3.43 -4.61 2.59
CA PHE A 117 3.79 -3.20 2.73
C PHE A 117 5.11 -3.01 3.47
N LYS A 118 5.88 -2.02 3.02
CA LYS A 118 6.97 -1.39 3.76
C LYS A 118 6.61 0.06 4.02
N ILE A 119 6.51 0.45 5.29
CA ILE A 119 6.22 1.82 5.71
C ILE A 119 7.47 2.34 6.40
N ASN A 120 8.07 3.41 5.87
CA ASN A 120 9.33 3.93 6.40
C ASN A 120 9.43 5.46 6.41
N ASN A 121 10.24 6.02 7.31
CA ASN A 121 10.65 7.42 7.28
C ASN A 121 9.45 8.39 7.20
N LEU A 122 8.43 8.19 8.03
CA LEU A 122 7.17 8.95 8.04
C LEU A 122 6.72 9.29 9.45
N ILE A 123 6.00 10.41 9.57
CA ILE A 123 5.31 10.80 10.80
C ILE A 123 3.80 10.67 10.58
N PHE A 124 3.10 9.94 11.46
CA PHE A 124 1.65 9.91 11.54
C PHE A 124 1.19 10.69 12.78
N LYS A 125 0.42 11.76 12.56
CA LYS A 125 -0.03 12.68 13.60
C LYS A 125 -1.55 12.77 13.63
N GLY A 126 -2.15 12.28 14.72
CA GLY A 126 -3.54 12.52 15.07
C GLY A 126 -3.76 13.88 15.74
N SER A 127 -5.00 14.35 15.80
CA SER A 127 -5.39 15.62 16.42
C SER A 127 -5.30 15.65 17.95
N GLY A 128 -4.92 14.54 18.60
CA GLY A 128 -4.75 14.43 20.05
C GLY A 128 -5.58 13.30 20.66
N ARG A 129 -5.11 12.72 21.77
CA ARG A 129 -5.77 11.56 22.41
C ARG A 129 -7.19 11.82 22.91
N THR A 130 -7.59 13.07 23.08
CA THR A 130 -8.96 13.45 23.49
C THR A 130 -9.89 13.68 22.29
N THR A 131 -9.34 13.88 21.10
CA THR A 131 -10.07 14.30 19.89
C THR A 131 -10.00 13.28 18.75
N ASN A 132 -9.01 12.39 18.77
CA ASN A 132 -8.86 11.30 17.81
C ASN A 132 -8.99 9.94 18.51
N THR A 133 -10.11 9.26 18.29
CA THR A 133 -10.40 7.92 18.86
C THR A 133 -9.83 6.76 18.05
N MET A 134 -9.21 7.04 16.91
CA MET A 134 -8.74 6.06 15.94
C MET A 134 -7.31 5.58 16.26
N ALA A 135 -6.80 4.66 15.44
CA ALA A 135 -5.41 4.22 15.48
C ALA A 135 -4.54 4.98 14.47
N GLY A 136 -3.24 5.09 14.72
CA GLY A 136 -2.31 5.72 13.79
C GLY A 136 -2.13 4.89 12.52
N ILE A 137 -1.52 3.71 12.63
CA ILE A 137 -1.43 2.74 11.54
C ILE A 137 -2.28 1.54 11.92
N PHE A 138 -3.26 1.19 11.10
CA PHE A 138 -4.15 0.07 11.36
C PHE A 138 -4.17 -0.90 10.20
N PHE A 139 -3.70 -2.12 10.44
CA PHE A 139 -3.92 -3.26 9.56
C PHE A 139 -5.09 -4.07 10.09
N PHE A 140 -6.14 -4.20 9.29
CA PHE A 140 -7.32 -4.98 9.65
C PHE A 140 -7.68 -5.97 8.55
N MET A 141 -8.19 -7.13 8.95
CA MET A 141 -8.75 -8.09 8.01
C MET A 141 -9.96 -8.82 8.58
N ASP A 142 -10.90 -9.16 7.71
CA ASP A 142 -12.04 -10.03 8.03
C ASP A 142 -12.16 -11.21 7.04
N LYS A 143 -11.13 -11.47 6.24
CA LYS A 143 -11.04 -12.70 5.44
C LYS A 143 -10.95 -13.92 6.37
N ALA A 144 -11.73 -14.97 6.09
CA ALA A 144 -11.71 -16.20 6.87
C ALA A 144 -10.46 -17.06 6.57
N ASN A 145 -9.88 -17.65 7.62
CA ASN A 145 -8.77 -18.61 7.55
C ASN A 145 -7.59 -18.14 6.68
N THR A 146 -7.27 -16.85 6.73
CA THR A 146 -6.27 -16.23 5.85
C THR A 146 -5.12 -15.65 6.67
N ARG A 147 -3.88 -15.90 6.23
CA ARG A 147 -2.69 -15.25 6.77
C ARG A 147 -2.12 -14.29 5.75
N LEU A 148 -2.18 -13.00 6.04
CA LEU A 148 -1.58 -11.96 5.21
C LEU A 148 -0.15 -11.72 5.68
N SER A 149 0.80 -11.58 4.77
CA SER A 149 2.23 -11.56 5.11
C SER A 149 2.92 -10.31 4.61
N MET A 150 4.11 -10.05 5.15
CA MET A 150 5.01 -8.97 4.77
C MET A 150 4.43 -7.60 5.15
N VAL A 151 4.59 -7.24 6.42
CA VAL A 151 4.36 -5.89 6.90
C VAL A 151 5.61 -5.45 7.63
N ASN A 152 6.33 -4.47 7.08
CA ASN A 152 7.47 -3.88 7.74
C ASN A 152 7.21 -2.41 8.01
N ILE A 153 7.43 -2.01 9.26
CA ILE A 153 7.21 -0.64 9.73
C ILE A 153 8.50 -0.20 10.43
N ASP A 154 9.27 0.65 9.76
CA ASP A 154 10.61 1.04 10.21
C ASP A 154 10.76 2.58 10.22
N ASP A 155 11.51 3.13 11.17
CA ASP A 155 11.74 4.58 11.29
C ASP A 155 10.47 5.46 11.19
N VAL A 156 9.35 5.01 11.76
CA VAL A 156 8.10 5.79 11.82
C VAL A 156 7.90 6.44 13.18
N GLU A 157 7.26 7.60 13.20
CA GLU A 157 6.73 8.22 14.41
C GLU A 157 5.21 8.21 14.35
N VAL A 158 4.56 7.78 15.43
CA VAL A 158 3.09 7.69 15.48
C VAL A 158 2.58 8.24 16.80
N TYR A 159 1.85 9.36 16.76
CA TYR A 159 1.35 10.02 17.97
C TYR A 159 0.04 10.78 17.75
N GLY A 160 -0.62 11.14 18.86
CA GLY A 160 -1.88 11.89 18.83
C GLY A 160 -3.14 11.03 18.62
N TYR A 161 -3.04 9.70 18.76
CA TYR A 161 -4.12 8.74 18.61
C TYR A 161 -4.54 8.14 19.95
N LYS A 162 -5.84 8.08 20.26
CA LYS A 162 -6.35 7.43 21.49
C LYS A 162 -6.39 5.90 21.36
N GLY A 163 -6.80 5.40 20.20
CA GLY A 163 -7.07 3.98 19.99
C GLY A 163 -5.80 3.15 20.12
N SER A 164 -4.82 3.43 19.27
CA SER A 164 -3.48 2.82 19.30
C SER A 164 -2.51 3.62 18.44
N GLY A 165 -1.21 3.47 18.64
CA GLY A 165 -0.21 3.94 17.68
C GLY A 165 -0.26 3.07 16.42
N ILE A 166 0.16 1.82 16.56
CA ILE A 166 0.12 0.79 15.50
C ILE A 166 -0.77 -0.36 15.99
N MET A 167 -1.68 -0.83 15.15
CA MET A 167 -2.61 -1.91 15.48
C MET A 167 -2.71 -2.92 14.33
N PHE A 168 -2.77 -4.20 14.71
CA PHE A 168 -3.14 -5.30 13.82
C PHE A 168 -4.39 -5.97 14.39
N GLY A 169 -5.42 -6.14 13.57
CA GLY A 169 -6.67 -6.77 13.98
C GLY A 169 -7.18 -7.75 12.92
N SER A 170 -7.85 -8.79 13.37
CA SER A 170 -8.50 -9.74 12.48
C SER A 170 -9.80 -10.27 13.06
N ASN A 171 -10.83 -10.38 12.23
CA ASN A 171 -12.04 -11.14 12.53
C ASN A 171 -12.01 -12.45 11.72
N ASN A 172 -12.37 -13.56 12.36
CA ASN A 172 -12.46 -14.95 11.85
C ASN A 172 -11.31 -15.89 12.23
N ASN A 173 -11.65 -16.91 13.03
CA ASN A 173 -10.84 -18.11 13.35
C ASN A 173 -9.34 -17.82 13.52
N THR A 174 -8.52 -18.38 12.62
CA THR A 174 -7.06 -18.36 12.64
C THR A 174 -6.47 -17.27 11.74
N SER A 175 -7.30 -16.32 11.30
CA SER A 175 -6.84 -15.23 10.44
C SER A 175 -5.86 -14.29 11.15
N GLY A 176 -5.04 -13.60 10.37
CA GLY A 176 -4.17 -12.54 10.88
C GLY A 176 -2.93 -12.33 10.01
N PHE A 177 -1.84 -11.85 10.62
CA PHE A 177 -0.66 -11.39 9.91
C PHE A 177 0.62 -12.18 10.25
N ASP A 178 1.37 -12.59 9.25
CA ASP A 178 2.70 -13.22 9.33
C ASP A 178 3.81 -12.24 8.89
N ASN A 179 5.05 -12.48 9.32
CA ASN A 179 6.22 -11.70 8.92
C ASN A 179 6.00 -10.19 9.12
N VAL A 180 5.66 -9.82 10.35
CA VAL A 180 5.51 -8.44 10.81
C VAL A 180 6.79 -8.04 11.54
N SER A 181 7.46 -6.96 11.11
CA SER A 181 8.76 -6.52 11.67
C SER A 181 8.89 -5.00 11.74
#